data_AF-A0A9W8LJN6-F1
#
_entry.id   AF-A0A9W8LJN6-F1
#
_cell.length_a   1.000
_cell.length_b   1.000
_cell.length_c   1.000
_cell.angle_alpha   90.00
_cell.angle_beta   90.00
_cell.angle_gamma   90.00
#
_symmetry.space_group_name_H-M   'P 1'
#
loop_
_entity.id
_entity.type
_entity.pdbx_description
1 polymer ?
#
loop_
_entity_poly.entity_id
_entity_poly.type
_entity_poly.pdbx_seq_one_letter_code
_entity_poly.pdbx_strand_id
1 'polypeptide(L)'
;MADWPAIDAWLKELYAPDLPPLVERTAEAQQRLGQLYALDRPAREAHAVVKHVQSEAAREYAALGDLVAGILRTAGVSLAGLPAATARALAELAEAGDRMGLADLRPESFERAVAAETMAGFRREAEVEAARAQAERTQRRIRESQARQARLRRLLDERARAAPIEEQKAREWVRNAGIIAQKSDEYARRLAELEAANGALRVAARGLEYAQIRDLDAAVEALDAAVRERQSIYDGYAALPPDLSLACLKLEEAKQNRDRLRRQCEAAADAAFGGSG
;
A
#
# COMPACT_ATOMS: atom_id res chain seq x y z
N MET A 1 -11.08 53.46 -12.86
CA MET A 1 -12.10 52.46 -13.24
C MET A 1 -12.96 53.08 -14.32
N ALA A 2 -13.44 52.31 -15.30
CA ALA A 2 -14.27 52.87 -16.37
C ALA A 2 -15.66 53.24 -15.84
N ASP A 3 -16.11 54.45 -16.18
CA ASP A 3 -17.45 54.93 -15.80
C ASP A 3 -18.51 54.35 -16.75
N TRP A 4 -19.75 54.18 -16.25
CA TRP A 4 -20.89 53.70 -17.03
C TRP A 4 -21.08 54.40 -18.39
N PRO A 5 -20.88 55.72 -18.55
CA PRO A 5 -20.99 56.38 -19.86
C PRO A 5 -20.01 55.84 -20.90
N ALA A 6 -18.78 55.49 -20.48
CA ALA A 6 -17.76 54.94 -21.35
C ALA A 6 -18.09 53.49 -21.74
N ILE A 7 -18.61 52.71 -20.79
CA ILE A 7 -19.07 51.33 -21.01
C ILE A 7 -20.30 51.32 -21.94
N ASP A 8 -21.25 52.24 -21.76
CA ASP A 8 -22.46 52.36 -22.58
C ASP A 8 -22.13 52.78 -24.02
N ALA A 9 -21.18 53.69 -24.20
CA ALA A 9 -20.70 54.08 -25.54
C ALA A 9 -20.01 52.92 -26.25
N TRP A 10 -19.16 52.18 -25.54
CA TRP A 10 -18.48 50.99 -26.05
C TRP A 10 -19.45 49.87 -26.43
N LEU A 11 -20.46 49.59 -25.60
CA LEU A 11 -21.49 48.59 -25.90
C LEU A 11 -22.32 49.00 -27.12
N LYS A 12 -22.70 50.28 -27.25
CA LYS A 12 -23.42 50.76 -28.44
C LYS A 12 -22.61 50.56 -29.72
N GLU A 13 -21.30 50.78 -29.68
CA GLU A 13 -20.42 50.57 -30.82
C GLU A 13 -20.20 49.08 -31.13
N LEU A 14 -20.09 48.22 -30.11
CA LEU A 14 -19.92 46.77 -30.27
C LEU A 14 -21.14 46.09 -30.89
N TYR A 15 -22.35 46.54 -30.55
CA TYR A 15 -23.59 45.89 -30.98
C TYR A 15 -24.23 46.55 -32.21
N ALA A 16 -23.71 47.67 -32.72
CA ALA A 16 -24.28 48.34 -33.89
C ALA A 16 -24.37 47.40 -35.12
N PRO A 17 -25.51 47.36 -35.84
CA PRO A 17 -26.68 48.25 -35.72
C PRO A 17 -27.72 47.85 -34.65
N ASP A 18 -27.54 46.71 -33.99
CA ASP A 18 -28.44 46.21 -32.96
C ASP A 18 -28.28 46.94 -31.62
N LEU A 19 -29.32 46.87 -30.79
CA LEU A 19 -29.29 47.44 -29.44
C LEU A 19 -28.47 46.53 -28.50
N PRO A 20 -27.58 47.10 -27.67
CA PRO A 20 -26.86 46.31 -26.68
C PRO A 20 -27.84 45.70 -25.66
N PRO A 21 -27.49 44.53 -25.09
CA PRO A 21 -28.32 43.89 -24.07
C PRO A 21 -28.49 44.81 -22.85
N LEU A 22 -29.70 44.80 -22.26
CA LEU A 22 -29.97 45.53 -21.03
C LEU A 22 -29.16 44.91 -19.89
N VAL A 23 -28.14 45.62 -19.41
CA VAL A 23 -27.33 45.18 -18.26
C VAL A 23 -27.80 45.90 -17.00
N GLU A 24 -28.00 45.13 -15.92
CA GLU A 24 -28.28 45.67 -14.60
C GLU A 24 -27.10 46.51 -14.10
N ARG A 25 -27.36 47.76 -13.68
CA ARG A 25 -26.34 48.71 -13.21
C ARG A 25 -25.90 48.43 -11.77
N THR A 26 -25.34 47.25 -11.54
CA THR A 26 -24.74 46.85 -10.26
C THR A 26 -23.24 47.13 -10.24
N ALA A 27 -22.66 47.33 -9.06
CA ALA A 27 -21.22 47.59 -8.92
C ALA A 27 -20.36 46.42 -9.47
N GLU A 28 -20.84 45.18 -9.33
CA GLU A 28 -20.18 44.00 -9.90
C GLU A 28 -20.21 43.99 -11.43
N ALA A 29 -21.36 44.35 -12.03
CA ALA A 29 -21.48 44.46 -13.48
C ALA A 29 -20.56 45.56 -14.03
N GLN A 30 -20.46 46.71 -13.34
CA GLN A 30 -19.55 47.79 -13.72
C GLN A 30 -18.09 47.33 -13.68
N GLN A 31 -17.70 46.55 -12.67
CA GLN A 31 -16.34 46.03 -12.54
C GLN A 31 -16.00 45.05 -13.66
N ARG A 32 -16.89 44.08 -13.94
CA ARG A 32 -16.68 43.06 -14.98
C ARG A 32 -16.67 43.68 -16.37
N LEU A 33 -17.64 44.55 -16.68
CA LEU A 33 -17.68 45.26 -17.96
C LEU A 33 -16.52 46.25 -18.11
N GLY A 34 -16.10 46.90 -17.02
CA GLY A 34 -14.92 47.76 -17.02
C GLY A 34 -13.62 47.00 -17.30
N GLN A 35 -13.49 45.76 -16.83
CA GLN A 35 -12.38 44.87 -17.17
C GLN A 35 -12.41 44.46 -18.64
N LEU A 36 -13.58 44.06 -19.15
CA LEU A 36 -13.75 43.71 -20.57
C LEU A 36 -13.46 44.90 -21.48
N TYR A 37 -13.95 46.09 -21.15
CA TYR A 37 -13.66 47.33 -21.86
C TYR A 37 -12.17 47.64 -21.89
N ALA A 38 -11.47 47.48 -20.76
CA ALA A 38 -10.03 47.72 -20.66
C ALA A 38 -9.21 46.72 -21.49
N LEU A 39 -9.70 45.49 -21.68
CA LEU A 39 -9.07 44.48 -22.53
C LEU A 39 -9.37 44.68 -24.02
N ASP A 40 -10.60 45.08 -24.35
CA ASP A 40 -11.06 45.25 -25.73
C ASP A 40 -10.51 46.53 -26.39
N ARG A 41 -10.39 47.62 -25.63
CA ARG A 41 -9.89 48.90 -26.14
C ARG A 41 -8.54 48.80 -26.88
N PRO A 42 -7.46 48.25 -26.29
CA PRO A 42 -6.18 48.13 -26.99
C PRO A 42 -6.27 47.19 -28.20
N ALA A 43 -7.11 46.15 -28.14
CA ALA A 43 -7.32 45.23 -29.27
C ALA A 43 -8.02 45.93 -30.45
N ARG A 44 -9.01 46.78 -30.17
CA ARG A 44 -9.69 47.60 -31.19
C ARG A 44 -8.79 48.67 -31.79
N GLU A 45 -8.04 49.38 -30.96
CA GLU A 45 -7.07 50.38 -31.43
C GLU A 45 -6.04 49.71 -32.35
N ALA A 46 -5.49 48.55 -31.95
CA ALA A 46 -4.60 47.76 -32.78
C ALA A 46 -5.27 47.29 -34.08
N HIS A 47 -6.52 46.80 -34.01
CA HIS A 47 -7.26 46.36 -35.19
C HIS A 47 -7.53 47.51 -36.17
N ALA A 48 -7.89 48.69 -35.67
CA ALA A 48 -8.09 49.88 -36.49
C ALA A 48 -6.81 50.30 -37.21
N VAL A 49 -5.66 50.27 -36.52
CA VAL A 49 -4.34 50.54 -37.11
C VAL A 49 -4.01 49.49 -38.17
N VAL A 50 -4.17 48.20 -37.87
CA VAL A 50 -3.92 47.11 -38.83
C VAL A 50 -4.78 47.26 -40.08
N LYS A 51 -6.07 47.54 -39.91
CA LYS A 51 -7.00 47.74 -41.03
C LYS A 51 -6.60 48.95 -41.88
N HIS A 52 -6.19 50.05 -41.25
CA HIS A 52 -5.73 51.23 -41.96
C HIS A 52 -4.46 50.93 -42.76
N VAL A 53 -3.45 50.33 -42.14
CA VAL A 53 -2.20 49.92 -42.81
C VAL A 53 -2.47 48.95 -43.96
N GLN A 54 -3.33 47.96 -43.77
CA GLN A 54 -3.74 47.04 -44.84
C GLN A 54 -4.41 47.77 -46.00
N SER A 55 -5.27 48.76 -45.72
CA SER A 55 -5.94 49.53 -46.75
C SER A 55 -4.99 50.42 -47.55
N GLU A 56 -3.98 51.00 -46.90
CA GLU A 56 -2.94 51.78 -47.59
C GLU A 56 -2.04 50.88 -48.42
N ALA A 57 -1.57 49.77 -47.86
CA ALA A 57 -0.76 48.80 -48.60
C ALA A 57 -1.51 48.29 -49.84
N ALA A 58 -2.80 47.95 -49.72
CA ALA A 58 -3.62 47.51 -50.85
C ALA A 58 -3.70 48.56 -51.96
N ARG A 59 -3.78 49.85 -51.61
CA ARG A 59 -3.76 50.96 -52.60
C ARG A 59 -2.41 51.09 -53.28
N GLU A 60 -1.32 51.01 -52.51
CA GLU A 60 0.05 51.08 -53.04
C GLU A 60 0.33 49.90 -54.00
N TYR A 61 -0.04 48.68 -53.62
CA TYR A 61 0.11 47.50 -54.47
C TYR A 61 -0.74 47.58 -55.74
N ALA A 62 -1.96 48.11 -55.67
CA ALA A 62 -2.79 48.34 -56.86
C ALA A 62 -2.12 49.33 -57.82
N ALA A 63 -1.62 50.46 -57.30
CA ALA A 63 -0.92 51.47 -58.11
C ALA A 63 0.38 50.92 -58.75
N LEU A 64 1.14 50.11 -58.01
CA LEU A 64 2.31 49.41 -58.54
C LEU A 64 1.91 48.39 -59.63
N GLY A 65 0.81 47.66 -59.43
CA GLY A 65 0.25 46.75 -60.43
C GLY A 65 -0.08 47.46 -61.74
N ASP A 66 -0.74 48.61 -61.66
CA ASP A 66 -1.09 49.44 -62.83
C ASP A 66 0.16 49.97 -63.56
N LEU A 67 1.18 50.42 -62.80
CA LEU A 67 2.46 50.86 -63.35
C LEU A 67 3.16 49.73 -64.12
N VAL A 68 3.29 48.55 -63.51
CA VAL A 68 3.93 47.38 -64.13
C VAL A 68 3.14 46.92 -65.35
N ALA A 69 1.81 46.88 -65.29
CA ALA A 69 0.96 46.57 -66.43
C ALA A 69 1.11 47.60 -67.57
N GLY A 70 1.35 48.88 -67.23
CA GLY A 70 1.72 49.93 -68.19
C GLY A 70 3.05 49.63 -68.88
N ILE A 71 4.11 49.35 -68.11
CA ILE A 71 5.45 49.04 -68.63
C ILE A 71 5.41 47.80 -69.55
N LEU A 72 4.74 46.72 -69.12
CA LEU A 72 4.63 45.50 -69.93
C LEU A 72 3.90 45.78 -71.26
N ARG A 73 2.83 46.57 -71.25
CA ARG A 73 2.14 46.99 -72.48
C ARG A 73 3.06 47.76 -73.43
N THR A 74 3.90 48.66 -72.91
CA THR A 74 4.88 49.39 -73.75
C THR A 74 5.95 48.48 -74.33
N ALA A 75 6.27 47.37 -73.67
CA ALA A 75 7.17 46.33 -74.16
C ALA A 75 6.49 45.31 -75.11
N GLY A 76 5.21 45.52 -75.46
CA GLY A 76 4.44 44.61 -76.32
C GLY A 76 3.94 43.34 -75.62
N VAL A 77 4.09 43.25 -74.29
CA VAL A 77 3.62 42.12 -73.48
C VAL A 77 2.26 42.47 -72.87
N SER A 78 1.21 41.77 -73.29
CA SER A 78 -0.12 41.89 -72.71
C SER A 78 -0.49 40.62 -71.96
N LEU A 79 -0.95 40.76 -70.71
CA LEU A 79 -1.52 39.66 -69.91
C LEU A 79 -2.68 38.98 -70.65
N ALA A 80 -3.46 39.73 -71.44
CA ALA A 80 -4.56 39.20 -72.26
C ALA A 80 -4.09 38.46 -73.52
N GLY A 81 -2.82 38.63 -73.92
CA GLY A 81 -2.21 37.97 -75.08
C GLY A 81 -1.40 36.72 -74.72
N LEU A 82 -1.33 36.35 -73.44
CA LEU A 82 -0.62 35.15 -73.00
C LEU A 82 -1.42 33.88 -73.37
N PRO A 83 -0.73 32.76 -73.71
CA PRO A 83 -1.37 31.46 -73.82
C PRO A 83 -2.13 31.12 -72.53
N ALA A 84 -3.33 30.55 -72.65
CA ALA A 84 -4.19 30.24 -71.50
C ALA A 84 -3.48 29.36 -70.44
N ALA A 85 -2.61 28.44 -70.87
CA ALA A 85 -1.81 27.60 -69.98
C ALA A 85 -0.82 28.44 -69.13
N THR A 86 -0.18 29.44 -69.72
CA THR A 86 0.76 30.33 -69.03
C THR A 86 0.04 31.27 -68.06
N ALA A 87 -1.10 31.82 -68.45
CA ALA A 87 -1.91 32.66 -67.58
C ALA A 87 -2.40 31.89 -66.35
N ARG A 88 -2.85 30.64 -66.55
CA ARG A 88 -3.25 29.75 -65.45
C ARG A 88 -2.08 29.41 -64.53
N ALA A 89 -0.92 29.05 -65.08
CA ALA A 89 0.26 28.72 -64.27
C ALA A 89 0.73 29.91 -63.42
N LEU A 90 0.69 31.13 -63.96
CA LEU A 90 1.03 32.34 -63.20
C LEU A 90 0.01 32.62 -62.09
N ALA A 91 -1.28 32.41 -62.35
CA ALA A 91 -2.32 32.55 -61.32
C ALA A 91 -2.15 31.52 -60.19
N GLU A 92 -1.90 30.25 -60.53
CA GLU A 92 -1.64 29.18 -59.55
C GLU A 92 -0.38 29.47 -58.72
N LEU A 93 0.68 30.01 -59.35
CA LEU A 93 1.92 30.37 -58.67
C LEU A 93 1.74 31.59 -57.74
N ALA A 94 0.95 32.59 -58.16
CA ALA A 94 0.58 33.72 -57.31
C ALA A 94 -0.27 33.27 -56.12
N GLU A 95 -1.25 32.39 -56.33
CA GLU A 95 -2.08 31.83 -55.25
C GLU A 95 -1.27 30.94 -54.29
N ALA A 96 -0.30 30.18 -54.80
CA ALA A 96 0.62 29.42 -53.96
C ALA A 96 1.51 30.35 -53.13
N GLY A 97 2.04 31.43 -53.73
CA GLY A 97 2.83 32.44 -53.04
C GLY A 97 2.04 33.15 -51.94
N ASP A 98 0.80 33.53 -52.23
CA ASP A 98 -0.11 34.19 -51.27
C ASP A 98 -0.44 33.28 -50.08
N ARG A 99 -0.79 32.01 -50.34
CA ARG A 99 -1.03 31.01 -49.27
C ARG A 99 0.18 30.77 -48.38
N MET A 100 1.39 30.88 -48.94
CA MET A 100 2.64 30.77 -48.19
C MET A 100 3.10 32.10 -47.57
N GLY A 101 2.37 33.21 -47.83
CA GLY A 101 2.71 34.54 -47.32
C GLY A 101 4.01 35.09 -47.89
N LEU A 102 4.35 34.77 -49.14
CA LEU A 102 5.59 35.21 -49.77
C LEU A 102 5.52 36.67 -50.22
N ALA A 103 6.60 37.41 -50.00
CA ALA A 103 6.75 38.79 -50.47
C ALA A 103 7.09 38.90 -51.95
N ASP A 104 7.66 37.84 -52.54
CA ASP A 104 7.97 37.74 -53.96
C ASP A 104 7.74 36.31 -54.49
N LEU A 105 7.63 36.20 -55.82
CA LEU A 105 7.42 34.92 -56.51
C LEU A 105 8.73 34.31 -57.00
N ARG A 106 9.86 34.59 -56.32
CA ARG A 106 11.17 34.05 -56.69
C ARG A 106 11.29 32.60 -56.23
N PRO A 107 11.97 31.72 -56.99
CA PRO A 107 12.15 30.32 -56.61
C PRO A 107 12.74 30.13 -55.21
N GLU A 108 13.71 30.97 -54.83
CA GLU A 108 14.38 30.90 -53.54
C GLU A 108 13.43 31.17 -52.36
N SER A 109 12.42 32.00 -52.57
CA SER A 109 11.40 32.30 -51.56
C SER A 109 10.48 31.11 -51.34
N PHE A 110 10.08 30.42 -52.42
CA PHE A 110 9.33 29.17 -52.33
C PHE A 110 10.14 28.07 -51.64
N GLU A 111 11.41 27.89 -52.00
CA GLU A 111 12.28 26.89 -51.37
C GLU A 111 12.41 27.13 -49.87
N ARG A 112 12.62 28.39 -49.46
CA ARG A 112 12.70 28.77 -48.04
C ARG A 112 11.38 28.52 -47.30
N ALA A 113 10.24 28.88 -47.90
CA ALA A 113 8.94 28.66 -47.26
C ALA A 113 8.60 27.18 -47.13
N VAL A 114 8.89 26.37 -48.16
CA VAL A 114 8.75 24.90 -48.09
C VAL A 114 9.64 24.33 -47.00
N ALA A 115 10.91 24.74 -46.92
CA ALA A 115 11.83 24.28 -45.87
C ALA A 115 11.34 24.70 -44.47
N ALA A 116 10.87 25.94 -44.31
CA ALA A 116 10.33 26.45 -43.05
C ALA A 116 9.09 25.67 -42.60
N GLU A 117 8.12 25.45 -43.49
CA GLU A 117 6.92 24.66 -43.19
C GLU A 117 7.25 23.20 -42.90
N THR A 118 8.19 22.61 -43.63
CA THR A 118 8.65 21.23 -43.36
C THR A 118 9.28 21.13 -41.98
N MET A 119 10.16 22.07 -41.61
CA MET A 119 10.76 22.13 -40.28
C MET A 119 9.71 22.38 -39.19
N ALA A 120 8.72 23.24 -39.44
CA ALA A 120 7.61 23.48 -38.53
C ALA A 120 6.76 22.21 -38.35
N GLY A 121 6.52 21.45 -39.43
CA GLY A 121 5.87 20.14 -39.41
C GLY A 121 6.59 19.16 -38.49
N PHE A 122 7.89 18.97 -38.67
CA PHE A 122 8.69 18.09 -37.81
C PHE A 122 8.69 18.53 -36.33
N ARG A 123 8.72 19.84 -36.07
CA ARG A 123 8.61 20.36 -34.68
C ARG A 123 7.25 20.05 -34.08
N ARG A 124 6.16 20.29 -34.81
CA ARG A 124 4.79 19.97 -34.37
C ARG A 124 4.63 18.47 -34.09
N GLU A 125 5.16 17.61 -34.95
CA GLU A 125 5.15 16.16 -34.73
C GLU A 125 5.91 15.76 -33.47
N ALA A 126 7.12 16.31 -33.27
CA ALA A 126 7.90 16.06 -32.07
C ALA A 126 7.19 16.55 -30.79
N GLU A 127 6.54 17.71 -30.83
CA GLU A 127 5.74 18.23 -29.72
C GLU A 127 4.53 17.35 -29.41
N VAL A 128 3.83 16.84 -30.44
CA VAL A 128 2.70 15.92 -30.28
C VAL A 128 3.16 14.60 -29.65
N GLU A 129 4.27 14.03 -30.12
CA GLU A 129 4.82 12.80 -29.54
C GLU A 129 5.29 13.01 -28.09
N ALA A 130 5.94 14.14 -27.79
CA ALA A 130 6.30 14.49 -26.42
C ALA A 130 5.07 14.64 -25.51
N ALA A 131 4.01 15.29 -26.00
CA ALA A 131 2.75 15.44 -25.27
C ALA A 131 2.06 14.09 -25.03
N ARG A 132 2.05 13.19 -26.02
CA ARG A 132 1.53 11.82 -25.88
C ARG A 132 2.30 11.02 -24.83
N ALA A 133 3.63 11.02 -24.90
CA ALA A 133 4.47 10.35 -23.91
C ALA A 133 4.23 10.89 -22.49
N GLN A 134 4.05 12.22 -22.35
CA GLN A 134 3.74 12.84 -21.07
C GLN A 134 2.33 12.48 -20.56
N ALA A 135 1.34 12.42 -21.45
CA ALA A 135 -0.01 11.98 -21.12
C ALA A 135 -0.02 10.54 -20.62
N GLU A 136 0.68 9.62 -21.30
CA GLU A 136 0.80 8.22 -20.87
C GLU A 136 1.48 8.08 -19.51
N ARG A 137 2.59 8.81 -19.27
CA ARG A 137 3.26 8.83 -17.97
C ARG A 137 2.33 9.31 -16.86
N THR A 138 1.58 10.37 -17.13
CA THR A 138 0.61 10.93 -16.18
C THR A 138 -0.51 9.93 -15.90
N GLN A 139 -1.04 9.27 -16.93
CA GLN A 139 -2.07 8.25 -16.79
C GLN A 139 -1.59 7.05 -15.96
N ARG A 140 -0.35 6.58 -16.15
CA ARG A 140 0.26 5.53 -15.31
C ARG A 140 0.33 5.95 -13.85
N ARG A 141 0.84 7.16 -13.57
CA ARG A 141 0.91 7.71 -12.20
C ARG A 141 -0.46 7.81 -11.54
N ILE A 142 -1.49 8.22 -12.28
CA ILE A 142 -2.87 8.28 -11.78
C ILE A 142 -3.35 6.88 -11.38
N ARG A 143 -3.15 5.88 -12.24
CA ARG A 143 -3.55 4.48 -11.94
C ARG A 143 -2.83 3.94 -10.71
N GLU A 144 -1.52 4.16 -10.59
CA GLU A 144 -0.72 3.76 -9.43
C GLU A 144 -1.22 4.44 -8.15
N SER A 145 -1.51 5.75 -8.21
CA SER A 145 -2.05 6.51 -7.09
C SER A 145 -3.42 5.98 -6.67
N GLN A 146 -4.30 5.67 -7.62
CA GLN A 146 -5.62 5.09 -7.34
C GLN A 146 -5.51 3.71 -6.68
N ALA A 147 -4.60 2.85 -7.19
CA ALA A 147 -4.35 1.54 -6.59
C ALA A 147 -3.83 1.67 -5.15
N ARG A 148 -2.90 2.61 -4.91
CA ARG A 148 -2.39 2.91 -3.57
C ARG A 148 -3.48 3.42 -2.64
N GLN A 149 -4.34 4.32 -3.12
CA GLN A 149 -5.47 4.84 -2.35
C GLN A 149 -6.47 3.73 -1.99
N ALA A 150 -6.79 2.84 -2.94
CA ALA A 150 -7.67 1.71 -2.69
C ALA A 150 -7.07 0.76 -1.63
N ARG A 151 -5.76 0.47 -1.70
CA ARG A 151 -5.06 -0.33 -0.69
C ARG A 151 -5.10 0.32 0.69
N LEU A 152 -4.84 1.62 0.79
CA LEU A 152 -4.88 2.35 2.05
C LEU A 152 -6.29 2.35 2.66
N ARG A 153 -7.34 2.53 1.84
CA ARG A 153 -8.73 2.41 2.30
C ARG A 153 -9.03 1.04 2.89
N ARG A 154 -8.63 -0.05 2.22
CA ARG A 154 -8.79 -1.42 2.73
C ARG A 154 -8.10 -1.60 4.09
N LEU A 155 -6.86 -1.14 4.22
CA LEU A 155 -6.12 -1.23 5.49
C LEU A 155 -6.78 -0.43 6.61
N LEU A 156 -7.32 0.75 6.30
CA LEU A 156 -8.06 1.56 7.26
C LEU A 156 -9.35 0.87 7.69
N ASP A 157 -10.10 0.27 6.75
CA ASP A 157 -11.32 -0.48 7.04
C ASP A 157 -11.03 -1.72 7.90
N GLU A 158 -9.98 -2.47 7.58
CA GLU A 158 -9.50 -3.61 8.37
C GLU A 158 -9.11 -3.18 9.78
N ARG A 159 -8.37 -2.06 9.92
CA ARG A 159 -8.00 -1.51 11.23
C ARG A 159 -9.23 -1.06 12.01
N ALA A 160 -10.18 -0.39 11.37
CA ALA A 160 -11.41 0.07 12.00
C ALA A 160 -12.25 -1.10 12.53
N ARG A 161 -12.28 -2.22 11.82
CA ARG A 161 -12.94 -3.46 12.27
C ARG A 161 -12.18 -4.16 13.40
N ALA A 162 -10.85 -4.15 13.37
CA ALA A 162 -10.01 -4.81 14.38
C ALA A 162 -9.91 -4.02 15.70
N ALA A 163 -9.93 -2.69 15.63
CA ALA A 163 -9.79 -1.80 16.78
C ALA A 163 -10.73 -2.12 17.97
N PRO A 164 -12.06 -2.29 17.81
CA PRO A 164 -12.93 -2.60 18.94
C PRO A 164 -12.63 -3.98 19.56
N ILE A 165 -12.20 -4.95 18.75
CA ILE A 165 -11.85 -6.30 19.21
C ILE A 165 -10.56 -6.24 20.05
N GLU A 166 -9.55 -5.53 19.56
CA GLU A 166 -8.31 -5.31 20.30
C GLU A 166 -8.54 -4.53 21.59
N GLU A 167 -9.40 -3.51 21.55
CA GLU A 167 -9.75 -2.73 22.73
C GLU A 167 -10.47 -3.59 23.78
N GLN A 168 -11.41 -4.45 23.35
CA GLN A 168 -12.06 -5.40 24.24
C GLN A 168 -11.04 -6.36 24.88
N LYS A 169 -10.15 -6.95 24.07
CA LYS A 169 -9.08 -7.84 24.56
C LYS A 169 -8.16 -7.15 25.57
N ALA A 170 -7.79 -5.90 25.31
CA ALA A 170 -6.98 -5.11 26.23
C ALA A 170 -7.71 -4.90 27.57
N ARG A 171 -9.01 -4.58 27.53
CA ARG A 171 -9.83 -4.47 28.76
C ARG A 171 -9.94 -5.80 29.52
N GLU A 172 -10.05 -6.91 28.81
CA GLU A 172 -10.05 -8.26 29.42
C GLU A 172 -8.71 -8.58 30.08
N TRP A 173 -7.59 -8.28 29.42
CA TRP A 173 -6.26 -8.48 30.01
C TRP A 173 -6.04 -7.64 31.25
N VAL A 174 -6.46 -6.38 31.25
CA VAL A 174 -6.39 -5.51 32.44
C VAL A 174 -7.21 -6.10 33.59
N ARG A 175 -8.43 -6.60 33.32
CA ARG A 175 -9.25 -7.26 34.34
C ARG A 175 -8.60 -8.53 34.88
N ASN A 176 -8.11 -9.40 34.00
CA ASN A 176 -7.45 -10.65 34.38
C ASN A 176 -6.19 -10.40 35.20
N ALA A 177 -5.39 -9.40 34.82
CA ALA A 177 -4.21 -8.98 35.58
C ALA A 177 -4.60 -8.53 37.00
N GLY A 178 -5.69 -7.78 37.14
CA GLY A 178 -6.23 -7.40 38.44
C GLY A 178 -6.62 -8.60 39.31
N ILE A 179 -7.29 -9.60 38.73
CA ILE A 179 -7.67 -10.83 39.44
C ILE A 179 -6.43 -11.63 39.88
N ILE A 180 -5.43 -11.74 39.00
CA ILE A 180 -4.18 -12.45 39.32
C ILE A 180 -3.44 -11.73 40.46
N ALA A 181 -3.36 -10.41 40.43
CA ALA A 181 -2.76 -9.63 41.51
C ALA A 181 -3.47 -9.86 42.85
N GLN A 182 -4.81 -9.80 42.87
CA GLN A 182 -5.60 -10.07 44.08
C GLN A 182 -5.35 -11.48 44.63
N LYS A 183 -5.33 -12.50 43.76
CA LYS A 183 -5.06 -13.88 44.18
C LYS A 183 -3.63 -14.04 44.69
N SER A 184 -2.67 -13.37 44.07
CA SER A 184 -1.28 -13.37 44.53
C SER A 184 -1.17 -12.80 45.95
N ASP A 185 -1.87 -11.70 46.23
CA ASP A 185 -1.89 -11.09 47.56
C ASP A 185 -2.60 -11.99 48.59
N GLU A 186 -3.71 -12.63 48.21
CA GLU A 186 -4.41 -13.60 49.06
C GLU A 186 -3.52 -14.80 49.41
N TYR A 187 -2.86 -15.40 48.41
CA TYR A 187 -1.95 -16.52 48.64
C TYR A 187 -0.73 -16.12 49.45
N ALA A 188 -0.17 -14.92 49.24
CA ALA A 188 0.93 -14.41 50.06
C ALA A 188 0.53 -14.27 51.54
N ARG A 189 -0.68 -13.72 51.81
CA ARG A 189 -1.21 -13.63 53.19
C ARG A 189 -1.43 -15.00 53.80
N ARG A 190 -2.07 -15.91 53.06
CA ARG A 190 -2.36 -17.27 53.54
C ARG A 190 -1.09 -18.06 53.81
N LEU A 191 -0.06 -17.87 52.99
CA LEU A 191 1.27 -18.45 53.22
C LEU A 191 1.88 -17.89 54.52
N ALA A 192 1.87 -16.56 54.71
CA ALA A 192 2.39 -15.95 55.93
C ALA A 192 1.64 -16.40 57.20
N GLU A 193 0.31 -16.58 57.12
CA GLU A 193 -0.49 -17.11 58.22
C GLU A 193 -0.12 -18.57 58.56
N LEU A 194 0.05 -19.42 57.53
CA LEU A 194 0.47 -20.81 57.70
C LEU A 194 1.90 -20.92 58.25
N GLU A 195 2.82 -20.10 57.76
CA GLU A 195 4.18 -20.02 58.27
C GLU A 195 4.21 -19.58 59.73
N ALA A 196 3.41 -18.58 60.10
CA ALA A 196 3.27 -18.14 61.48
C ALA A 196 2.68 -19.25 62.38
N ALA A 197 1.63 -19.96 61.91
CA ALA A 197 1.04 -21.07 62.64
C ALA A 197 2.03 -22.25 62.81
N ASN A 198 2.78 -22.60 61.77
CA ASN A 198 3.84 -23.61 61.83
C ASN A 198 4.97 -23.20 62.78
N GLY A 199 5.36 -21.93 62.77
CA GLY A 199 6.31 -21.35 63.70
C GLY A 199 5.84 -21.45 65.16
N ALA A 200 4.57 -21.11 65.42
CA ALA A 200 3.96 -21.22 66.75
C ALA A 200 3.91 -22.67 67.26
N LEU A 201 3.56 -23.61 66.38
CA LEU A 201 3.57 -25.05 66.66
C LEU A 201 4.99 -25.65 66.71
N ARG A 202 6.01 -24.86 66.34
CA ARG A 202 7.42 -25.26 66.26
C ARG A 202 7.62 -26.52 65.40
N VAL A 203 6.90 -26.63 64.28
CA VAL A 203 6.89 -27.80 63.40
C VAL A 203 8.32 -28.22 62.99
N ALA A 204 9.14 -27.25 62.54
CA ALA A 204 10.53 -27.46 62.18
C ALA A 204 11.38 -27.99 63.36
N ALA A 205 11.26 -27.36 64.53
CA ALA A 205 12.02 -27.78 65.71
C ALA A 205 11.56 -29.14 66.27
N ARG A 206 10.36 -29.60 65.90
CA ARG A 206 9.80 -30.90 66.28
C ARG A 206 10.09 -32.01 65.25
N GLY A 207 10.81 -31.72 64.17
CA GLY A 207 11.07 -32.72 63.15
C GLY A 207 9.84 -33.08 62.29
N LEU A 208 8.81 -32.24 62.30
CA LEU A 208 7.51 -32.50 61.68
C LEU A 208 7.38 -31.88 60.28
N GLU A 209 8.48 -31.43 59.67
CA GLU A 209 8.45 -30.99 58.28
C GLU A 209 8.26 -32.19 57.36
N TYR A 210 7.60 -31.98 56.23
CA TYR A 210 7.29 -33.04 55.27
C TYR A 210 8.53 -33.84 54.84
N ALA A 211 9.66 -33.16 54.59
CA ALA A 211 10.91 -33.83 54.24
C ALA A 211 11.39 -34.77 55.37
N GLN A 212 11.36 -34.30 56.62
CA GLN A 212 11.79 -35.06 57.79
C GLN A 212 10.85 -36.24 58.08
N ILE A 213 9.53 -36.05 57.95
CA ILE A 213 8.54 -37.11 58.09
C ILE A 213 8.77 -38.17 57.01
N ARG A 214 9.00 -37.76 55.76
CA ARG A 214 9.27 -38.68 54.66
C ARG A 214 10.57 -39.47 54.87
N ASP A 215 11.62 -38.83 55.40
CA ASP A 215 12.87 -39.50 55.73
C ASP A 215 12.68 -40.51 56.88
N LEU A 216 11.84 -40.17 57.88
CA LEU A 216 11.46 -41.08 58.96
C LEU A 216 10.64 -42.27 58.44
N ASP A 217 9.65 -42.05 57.58
CA ASP A 217 8.86 -43.12 56.95
C ASP A 217 9.77 -44.07 56.17
N ALA A 218 10.72 -43.54 55.40
CA ALA A 218 11.71 -44.34 54.68
C ALA A 218 12.61 -45.15 55.63
N ALA A 219 13.00 -44.56 56.77
CA ALA A 219 13.79 -45.25 57.77
C ALA A 219 13.00 -46.38 58.47
N VAL A 220 11.72 -46.15 58.77
CA VAL A 220 10.82 -47.17 59.35
C VAL A 220 10.64 -48.34 58.40
N GLU A 221 10.35 -48.08 57.12
CA GLU A 221 10.23 -49.14 56.10
C GLU A 221 11.52 -49.97 55.98
N ALA A 222 12.69 -49.32 56.01
CA ALA A 222 13.97 -50.02 56.01
C ALA A 222 14.18 -50.88 57.27
N LEU A 223 13.76 -50.37 58.44
CA LEU A 223 13.87 -51.08 59.70
C LEU A 223 12.94 -52.29 59.76
N ASP A 224 11.70 -52.14 59.27
CA ASP A 224 10.73 -53.21 59.16
C ASP A 224 11.21 -54.32 58.21
N ALA A 225 11.81 -53.95 57.06
CA ALA A 225 12.44 -54.92 56.17
C ALA A 225 13.55 -55.70 56.87
N ALA A 226 14.43 -55.01 57.61
CA ALA A 226 15.52 -55.66 58.36
C ALA A 226 15.00 -56.55 59.51
N VAL A 227 13.93 -56.14 60.20
CA VAL A 227 13.29 -56.95 61.25
C VAL A 227 12.67 -58.21 60.66
N ARG A 228 11.95 -58.11 59.54
CA ARG A 228 11.38 -59.28 58.85
C ARG A 228 12.45 -60.26 58.38
N GLU A 229 13.56 -59.75 57.84
CA GLU A 229 14.71 -60.59 57.46
C GLU A 229 15.29 -61.33 58.68
N ARG A 230 15.55 -60.61 59.77
CA ARG A 230 16.09 -61.21 61.00
C ARG A 230 15.13 -62.19 61.66
N GLN A 231 13.82 -61.90 61.64
CA GLN A 231 12.78 -62.82 62.13
C GLN A 231 12.74 -64.09 61.29
N SER A 232 12.79 -63.98 59.95
CA SER A 232 12.88 -65.15 59.07
C SER A 232 14.10 -66.03 59.37
N ILE A 233 15.26 -65.41 59.62
CA ILE A 233 16.47 -66.12 60.02
C ILE A 233 16.29 -66.79 61.39
N TYR A 234 15.74 -66.06 62.38
CA TYR A 234 15.48 -66.59 63.73
C TYR A 234 14.50 -67.76 63.71
N ASP A 235 13.38 -67.63 63.01
CA ASP A 235 12.38 -68.69 62.85
C ASP A 235 13.01 -69.92 62.17
N GLY A 236 13.89 -69.69 61.20
CA GLY A 236 14.72 -70.73 60.58
C GLY A 236 15.61 -71.46 61.59
N TYR A 237 16.24 -70.75 62.53
CA TYR A 237 17.03 -71.35 63.61
C TYR A 237 16.16 -72.03 64.68
N ALA A 238 15.03 -71.44 65.07
CA ALA A 238 14.11 -71.96 66.07
C ALA A 238 13.40 -73.25 65.60
N ALA A 239 13.25 -73.43 64.28
CA ALA A 239 12.73 -74.66 63.68
C ALA A 239 13.72 -75.84 63.72
N LEU A 240 15.00 -75.61 64.03
CA LEU A 240 16.00 -76.66 64.14
C LEU A 240 15.92 -77.35 65.52
N PRO A 241 16.00 -78.69 65.58
CA PRO A 241 16.11 -79.43 66.83
C PRO A 241 17.39 -79.03 67.61
N PRO A 242 17.36 -79.04 68.95
CA PRO A 242 18.52 -78.67 69.78
C PRO A 242 19.70 -79.65 69.71
N ASP A 243 19.51 -80.83 69.12
CA ASP A 243 20.54 -81.86 68.92
C ASP A 243 21.12 -81.77 67.49
N LEU A 244 22.45 -81.63 67.39
CA LEU A 244 23.19 -81.41 66.15
C LEU A 244 22.97 -82.52 65.12
N SER A 245 22.92 -83.78 65.56
CA SER A 245 22.73 -84.93 64.67
C SER A 245 21.32 -84.94 64.05
N LEU A 246 20.31 -84.54 64.84
CA LEU A 246 18.92 -84.46 64.42
C LEU A 246 18.65 -83.24 63.52
N ALA A 247 19.35 -82.13 63.78
CA ALA A 247 19.36 -80.96 62.91
C ALA A 247 19.96 -81.24 61.53
N CYS A 248 21.07 -81.99 61.45
CA CYS A 248 21.65 -82.44 60.18
C CYS A 248 20.67 -83.29 59.36
N LEU A 249 19.97 -84.22 60.02
CA LEU A 249 19.00 -85.10 59.38
C LEU A 249 17.79 -84.32 58.84
N LYS A 250 17.26 -83.39 59.64
CA LYS A 250 16.18 -82.47 59.18
C LYS A 250 16.62 -81.55 58.05
N LEU A 251 17.86 -81.07 58.04
CA LEU A 251 18.40 -80.26 56.94
C LEU A 251 18.45 -81.08 55.63
N GLU A 252 18.84 -82.35 55.74
CA GLU A 252 18.94 -83.26 54.60
C GLU A 252 17.55 -83.65 54.05
N GLU A 253 16.59 -83.92 54.94
CA GLU A 253 15.17 -84.09 54.57
C GLU A 253 14.59 -82.84 53.91
N ALA A 254 14.88 -81.64 54.45
CA ALA A 254 14.42 -80.38 53.87
C ALA A 254 15.03 -80.11 52.49
N LYS A 255 16.31 -80.44 52.28
CA LYS A 255 16.96 -80.37 50.95
C LYS A 255 16.30 -81.32 49.96
N GLN A 256 16.06 -82.56 50.35
CA GLN A 256 15.38 -83.55 49.51
C GLN A 256 13.95 -83.10 49.17
N ASN A 257 13.21 -82.55 50.14
CA ASN A 257 11.87 -82.01 49.90
C ASN A 257 11.88 -80.78 48.99
N ARG A 258 12.85 -79.87 49.14
CA ARG A 258 13.01 -78.72 48.24
C ARG A 258 13.31 -79.16 46.82
N ASP A 259 14.21 -80.13 46.64
CA ASP A 259 14.56 -80.63 45.31
C ASP A 259 13.38 -81.42 44.70
N ARG A 260 12.59 -82.11 45.51
CA ARG A 260 11.32 -82.72 45.10
C ARG A 260 10.30 -81.66 44.64
N LEU A 261 10.07 -80.62 45.44
CA LEU A 261 9.14 -79.52 45.11
C LEU A 261 9.59 -78.76 43.86
N ARG A 262 10.90 -78.53 43.72
CA ARG A 262 11.49 -77.93 42.52
C ARG A 262 11.22 -78.76 41.27
N ARG A 263 11.44 -80.08 41.33
CA ARG A 263 11.10 -81.00 40.23
C ARG A 263 9.59 -81.02 39.94
N GLN A 264 8.75 -80.89 40.96
CA GLN A 264 7.29 -80.78 40.79
C GLN A 264 6.88 -79.46 40.13
N CYS A 265 7.50 -78.34 40.49
CA CYS A 265 7.29 -77.05 39.82
C CYS A 265 7.82 -77.05 38.38
N GLU A 266 8.99 -77.65 38.13
CA GLU A 266 9.56 -77.82 36.78
C GLU A 266 8.65 -78.72 35.94
N ALA A 267 8.19 -79.86 36.46
CA ALA A 267 7.22 -80.72 35.77
C ALA A 267 5.85 -80.06 35.55
N ALA A 268 5.37 -79.23 36.49
CA ALA A 268 4.14 -78.47 36.34
C ALA A 268 4.29 -77.33 35.32
N ALA A 269 5.47 -76.69 35.25
CA ALA A 269 5.79 -75.69 34.23
C ALA A 269 5.94 -76.34 32.85
N ASP A 270 6.59 -77.50 32.75
CA ASP A 270 6.71 -78.29 31.51
C ASP A 270 5.35 -78.80 31.04
N ALA A 271 4.44 -79.19 31.97
CA ALA A 271 3.07 -79.56 31.62
C ALA A 271 2.21 -78.35 31.17
N ALA A 272 2.49 -77.15 31.69
CA ALA A 272 1.77 -75.92 31.32
C ALA A 272 2.29 -75.27 30.02
N PHE A 273 3.56 -75.50 29.65
CA PHE A 273 4.23 -74.79 28.54
C PHE A 273 4.96 -75.71 27.52
N GLY A 274 5.00 -77.03 27.73
CA GLY A 274 5.83 -77.98 26.96
C GLY A 274 5.07 -79.11 26.24
N GLY A 275 3.77 -78.97 25.97
CA GLY A 275 2.95 -79.98 25.27
C GLY A 275 2.16 -79.43 24.08
N SER A 276 2.82 -79.20 22.95
CA SER A 276 2.19 -79.08 21.62
C SER A 276 3.15 -79.67 20.58
N GLY A 277 2.89 -80.91 20.21
CA GLY A 277 3.63 -81.71 19.24
C GLY A 277 3.10 -83.13 19.24
#